data_AF-A0A064CB12-F1
#
_entry.id   AF-A0A064CB12-F1
#
_cell.length_a   1.000
_cell.length_b   1.000
_cell.length_c   1.000
_cell.angle_alpha   90.00
_cell.angle_beta   90.00
_cell.angle_gamma   90.00
#
_symmetry.space_group_name_H-M   'P 1'
#
loop_
_entity.id
_entity.type
_entity.pdbx_description
1 polymer ?
#
loop_
_entity_poly.entity_id
_entity_poly.type
_entity_poly.pdbx_seq_one_letter_code
_entity_poly.pdbx_strand_id
1 'polypeptide(L)'
;MADSISLDTDAAAQAAAEWAAYGDAVEAHGRQHHMTLEQLQATVGDTYAPFVAAKHAEMQAREAAYQRVAEHARGHARRLGNTRTIFTTTDDDSAARITSVVDA
;
A
#
# COMPACT_ATOMS: atom_id res chain seq x y z
N MET A 1 -31.87 11.29 -13.45
CA MET A 1 -30.98 10.38 -14.20
C MET A 1 -29.91 9.97 -13.20
N ALA A 2 -29.93 8.73 -12.72
CA ALA A 2 -28.82 8.23 -11.91
C ALA A 2 -27.67 7.92 -12.85
N ASP A 3 -26.48 8.47 -12.60
CA ASP A 3 -25.29 8.09 -13.37
C ASP A 3 -25.04 6.60 -13.15
N SER A 4 -24.95 5.84 -14.25
CA SER A 4 -24.60 4.43 -14.21
C SER A 4 -23.14 4.31 -13.76
N ILE A 5 -22.93 3.88 -12.51
CA ILE A 5 -21.59 3.57 -12.02
C ILE A 5 -21.19 2.22 -12.61
N SER A 6 -20.11 2.21 -13.39
CA SER A 6 -19.48 0.99 -13.92
C SER A 6 -18.01 0.96 -13.52
N LEU A 7 -17.45 -0.24 -13.39
CA LEU A 7 -16.05 -0.47 -13.06
C LEU A 7 -15.45 -1.46 -14.04
N ASP A 8 -14.34 -1.07 -14.68
CA ASP A 8 -13.48 -2.01 -15.37
C ASP A 8 -12.75 -2.87 -14.33
N THR A 9 -13.15 -4.13 -14.23
CA THR A 9 -12.69 -5.05 -13.18
C THR A 9 -11.25 -5.51 -13.38
N ASP A 10 -10.77 -5.56 -14.64
CA ASP A 10 -9.40 -5.91 -14.98
C ASP A 10 -8.46 -4.73 -14.68
N ALA A 11 -8.84 -3.52 -15.10
CA ALA A 11 -8.09 -2.31 -14.77
C ALA A 11 -8.04 -2.09 -13.24
N ALA A 12 -9.14 -2.37 -12.52
CA ALA A 12 -9.18 -2.32 -11.06
C ALA A 12 -8.26 -3.36 -10.41
N ALA A 13 -8.19 -4.57 -10.97
CA ALA A 13 -7.29 -5.62 -10.50
C ALA A 13 -5.82 -5.21 -10.67
N GLN A 14 -5.47 -4.69 -11.84
CA GLN A 14 -4.12 -4.21 -12.14
C GLN A 14 -3.73 -3.07 -11.19
N ALA A 15 -4.57 -2.05 -11.06
CA ALA A 15 -4.29 -0.92 -10.18
C ALA A 15 -4.17 -1.35 -8.70
N ALA A 16 -4.94 -2.36 -8.25
CA ALA A 16 -4.79 -2.89 -6.89
C ALA A 16 -3.43 -3.55 -6.69
N ALA A 17 -2.95 -4.31 -7.68
CA ALA A 17 -1.62 -4.93 -7.65
C ALA A 17 -0.51 -3.88 -7.67
N GLU A 18 -0.64 -2.84 -8.50
CA GLU A 18 0.31 -1.72 -8.56
C GLU A 18 0.42 -0.96 -7.24
N TRP A 19 -0.71 -0.67 -6.59
CA TRP A 19 -0.72 -0.04 -5.27
C TRP A 19 -0.06 -0.91 -4.19
N ALA A 20 -0.27 -2.23 -4.23
CA ALA A 20 0.38 -3.15 -3.30
C ALA A 20 1.90 -3.17 -3.53
N ALA A 21 2.34 -3.32 -4.77
CA ALA A 21 3.75 -3.32 -5.14
C ALA A 21 4.44 -1.98 -4.80
N TYR A 22 3.75 -0.86 -5.02
CA TYR A 22 4.23 0.45 -4.60
C TYR A 22 4.41 0.53 -3.08
N GLY A 23 3.45 0.03 -2.30
CA GLY A 23 3.58 -0.05 -0.85
C GLY A 23 4.81 -0.83 -0.40
N ASP A 24 5.07 -1.98 -1.04
CA ASP A 24 6.25 -2.81 -0.76
C ASP A 24 7.56 -2.10 -1.13
N ALA A 25 7.60 -1.41 -2.27
CA ALA A 25 8.76 -0.64 -2.71
C ALA A 25 9.07 0.54 -1.78
N VAL A 26 8.04 1.27 -1.34
CA VAL A 26 8.17 2.40 -0.39
C VAL A 26 8.72 1.91 0.95
N GLU A 27 8.21 0.78 1.47
CA GLU A 27 8.69 0.19 2.71
C GLU A 27 10.16 -0.26 2.59
N ALA A 28 10.50 -0.96 1.50
CA ALA A 28 11.87 -1.39 1.25
C ALA A 28 12.84 -0.21 1.16
N HIS A 29 12.46 0.87 0.47
CA HIS A 29 13.24 2.10 0.41
C HIS A 29 13.40 2.75 1.80
N GLY A 30 12.35 2.74 2.63
CA GLY A 30 12.39 3.29 3.98
C GLY A 30 13.37 2.60 4.93
N ARG A 31 13.65 1.31 4.69
CA ARG A 31 14.65 0.51 5.43
C ARG A 31 16.08 0.67 4.92
N GLN A 32 16.27 1.38 3.80
CA GLN A 32 17.58 1.53 3.20
C GLN A 32 18.35 2.68 3.88
N HIS A 33 19.36 2.31 4.66
CA HIS A 33 20.25 3.27 5.32
C HIS A 33 21.60 3.32 4.58
N HIS A 34 22.14 4.54 4.41
CA HIS A 34 23.45 4.73 3.79
C HIS A 34 24.59 4.22 4.70
N MET A 35 24.37 4.21 6.01
CA MET A 35 25.33 3.76 7.01
C MET A 35 24.56 3.25 8.24
N THR A 36 25.01 2.17 8.85
CA THR A 36 24.42 1.68 10.12
C THR A 36 24.81 2.60 11.28
N LEU A 37 24.10 2.47 12.41
CA LEU A 37 24.47 3.20 13.63
C LEU A 37 25.85 2.82 14.14
N GLU A 38 26.22 1.54 14.10
CA GLU A 38 27.56 1.12 14.54
C GLU A 38 28.64 1.74 13.66
N GLN A 39 28.41 1.77 12.33
CA GLN A 39 29.33 2.41 11.39
C GLN A 39 29.42 3.92 11.61
N LEU A 40 28.29 4.59 11.91
CA LEU A 40 28.27 6.01 12.24
C LEU A 40 29.10 6.27 13.49
N GLN A 41 28.87 5.52 14.56
CA GLN A 41 29.58 5.67 15.83
C GLN A 41 31.08 5.39 15.69
N ALA A 42 31.45 4.34 14.94
CA ALA A 42 32.85 4.04 14.65
C ALA A 42 33.56 5.15 13.86
N THR A 43 32.83 5.88 13.00
CA THR A 43 33.38 6.95 12.16
C THR A 43 33.62 8.24 12.95
N VAL A 44 32.68 8.61 13.84
CA VAL A 44 32.75 9.89 14.57
C VAL A 44 33.38 9.77 15.95
N GLY A 45 33.40 8.56 16.53
CA GLY A 45 33.89 8.31 17.88
C GLY A 45 32.96 8.81 18.99
N ASP A 46 33.28 8.45 20.23
CA ASP A 46 32.39 8.63 21.39
C ASP A 46 32.12 10.08 21.77
N THR A 47 33.03 11.00 21.43
CA THR A 47 32.85 12.45 21.66
C THR A 47 31.55 12.98 21.02
N TYR A 48 31.10 12.35 19.93
CA TYR A 48 29.90 12.74 19.20
C TYR A 48 28.67 11.87 19.52
N ALA A 49 28.65 11.16 20.67
CA ALA A 49 27.51 10.35 21.08
C ALA A 49 26.13 11.08 21.01
N PRO A 50 26.00 12.37 21.39
CA PRO A 50 24.72 13.08 21.23
C PRO A 50 24.27 13.21 19.77
N PHE A 51 25.21 13.37 18.85
CA PHE A 51 24.93 13.43 17.42
C PHE A 51 24.50 12.06 16.88
N VAL A 52 25.17 10.98 17.29
CA VAL A 52 24.78 9.61 16.93
C VAL A 52 23.36 9.29 17.42
N ALA A 53 23.04 9.66 18.66
CA ALA A 53 21.70 9.47 19.22
C ALA A 53 20.63 10.28 18.45
N ALA A 54 20.91 11.53 18.10
CA ALA A 54 20.00 12.34 17.28
C ALA A 54 19.79 11.71 15.88
N LYS A 55 20.85 11.17 15.27
CA LYS A 55 20.74 10.46 14.00
C LYS A 55 19.96 9.17 14.10
N HIS A 56 20.08 8.43 15.20
CA HIS A 56 19.22 7.27 15.45
C HIS A 56 17.74 7.65 15.45
N ALA A 57 17.38 8.68 16.22
CA ALA A 57 16.00 9.16 16.28
C ALA A 57 15.49 9.63 14.90
N GLU A 58 16.33 10.32 14.13
CA GLU A 58 16.01 10.72 12.75
C GLU A 58 15.75 9.50 11.85
N MET A 59 16.59 8.46 11.94
CA MET A 59 16.44 7.23 11.15
C MET A 59 15.13 6.51 11.48
N GLN A 60 14.81 6.35 12.76
CA GLN A 60 13.55 5.75 13.21
C GLN A 60 12.33 6.57 12.75
N ALA A 61 12.39 7.89 12.88
CA ALA A 61 11.30 8.77 12.45
C ALA A 61 11.06 8.70 10.94
N ARG A 62 12.13 8.61 10.15
CA ARG A 62 12.05 8.41 8.70
C ARG A 62 11.45 7.05 8.35
N GLU A 63 11.94 5.97 8.93
CA GLU A 63 11.40 4.62 8.68
C GLU A 63 9.90 4.56 9.00
N ALA A 64 9.49 5.12 10.14
CA ALA A 64 8.08 5.21 10.52
C ALA A 64 7.26 6.04 9.52
N ALA A 65 7.83 7.09 8.92
CA ALA A 65 7.15 7.85 7.88
C ALA A 65 6.94 7.04 6.59
N TYR A 66 7.95 6.29 6.15
CA TYR A 66 7.83 5.39 5.01
C TYR A 66 6.80 4.28 5.26
N GLN A 67 6.79 3.71 6.47
CA GLN A 67 5.80 2.70 6.86
C GLN A 67 4.36 3.22 6.74
N ARG A 68 4.08 4.45 7.21
CA ARG A 68 2.74 5.06 7.05
C ARG A 68 2.31 5.19 5.59
N VAL A 69 3.23 5.56 4.70
CA VAL A 69 2.94 5.67 3.26
C VAL A 69 2.69 4.29 2.65
N ALA A 70 3.51 3.28 3.02
CA ALA A 70 3.33 1.91 2.58
C ALA A 70 1.97 1.33 3.01
N GLU A 71 1.59 1.54 4.27
CA GLU A 71 0.28 1.13 4.80
C GLU A 71 -0.88 1.81 4.07
N HIS A 72 -0.75 3.10 3.78
CA HIS A 72 -1.75 3.84 3.02
C HIS A 72 -1.93 3.26 1.61
N ALA A 73 -0.83 2.96 0.91
CA ALA A 73 -0.83 2.34 -0.41
C ALA A 73 -1.51 0.95 -0.39
N ARG A 74 -1.12 0.08 0.57
CA ARG A 74 -1.78 -1.22 0.76
C ARG A 74 -3.26 -1.08 1.17
N GLY A 75 -3.61 -0.02 1.88
CA GLY A 75 -5.00 0.34 2.19
C GLY A 75 -5.81 0.69 0.94
N HIS A 76 -5.21 1.40 -0.02
CA HIS A 76 -5.84 1.64 -1.33
C HIS A 76 -6.00 0.37 -2.15
N ALA A 77 -4.97 -0.47 -2.24
CA ALA A 77 -5.04 -1.75 -2.92
C ALA A 77 -6.21 -2.62 -2.39
N ARG A 78 -6.33 -2.74 -1.05
CA ARG A 78 -7.43 -3.47 -0.41
C ARG A 78 -8.80 -2.89 -0.73
N ARG A 79 -8.96 -1.57 -0.66
CA ARG A 79 -10.23 -0.90 -1.00
C ARG A 79 -10.63 -1.18 -2.44
N LEU A 80 -9.71 -1.06 -3.38
CA LEU A 80 -9.97 -1.30 -4.79
C LEU A 80 -10.32 -2.77 -5.07
N GLY A 81 -9.59 -3.71 -4.46
CA GLY A 81 -9.90 -5.14 -4.55
C GLY A 81 -11.28 -5.50 -3.98
N ASN A 82 -11.66 -4.87 -2.87
CA ASN A 82 -13.00 -5.05 -2.28
C ASN A 82 -14.09 -4.47 -3.19
N THR A 83 -13.89 -3.27 -3.72
CA THR A 83 -14.83 -2.66 -4.68
C THR A 83 -15.02 -3.57 -5.89
N ARG A 84 -13.93 -4.05 -6.51
CA ARG A 84 -14.00 -5.01 -7.63
C ARG A 84 -14.87 -6.22 -7.29
N THR A 85 -14.62 -6.83 -6.14
CA THR A 85 -15.37 -8.02 -5.69
C THR A 85 -16.87 -7.74 -5.57
N ILE A 86 -17.26 -6.57 -5.05
CA ILE A 86 -18.66 -6.17 -4.93
C ILE A 86 -19.31 -6.04 -6.32
N PHE A 87 -18.63 -5.40 -7.28
CA PHE A 87 -19.15 -5.24 -8.65
C PHE A 87 -19.32 -6.60 -9.34
N THR A 88 -18.31 -7.47 -9.29
CA THR A 88 -18.39 -8.80 -9.92
C THR A 88 -19.52 -9.65 -9.34
N THR A 89 -19.65 -9.68 -8.00
CA THR A 89 -20.73 -10.45 -7.36
C THR A 89 -22.11 -9.88 -7.68
N THR A 90 -22.24 -8.55 -7.75
CA THR A 90 -23.52 -7.92 -8.10
C THR A 90 -23.94 -8.22 -9.54
N ASP A 91 -22.98 -8.23 -10.47
CA ASP A 91 -23.22 -8.58 -11.87
C ASP A 91 -23.61 -10.07 -12.01
N ASP A 92 -22.89 -10.97 -11.34
CA ASP A 92 -23.19 -12.41 -11.34
C ASP A 92 -24.60 -12.69 -10.78
N ASP A 93 -24.94 -12.09 -9.64
CA ASP A 93 -26.27 -12.22 -9.02
C ASP A 93 -27.38 -11.69 -9.94
N SER A 94 -27.11 -10.58 -10.64
CA SER A 94 -28.07 -9.98 -11.57
C SER A 94 -28.28 -10.89 -12.80
N ALA A 95 -27.20 -11.45 -13.35
CA ALA A 95 -27.26 -12.38 -14.47
C ALA A 95 -28.03 -13.67 -14.09
N ALA A 96 -27.79 -14.21 -12.90
CA ALA A 96 -28.51 -15.39 -12.39
C ALA A 96 -30.02 -15.13 -12.27
N ARG A 97 -30.41 -13.96 -11.72
CA ARG A 97 -31.81 -13.56 -11.60
C ARG A 97 -32.49 -13.42 -12.96
N ILE A 98 -31.83 -12.76 -13.91
CA ILE A 98 -32.37 -12.59 -15.28
C ILE A 98 -32.59 -13.97 -15.92
N THR A 99 -31.59 -14.84 -15.85
CA THR A 99 -31.67 -16.20 -16.42
C THR A 99 -32.83 -16.98 -15.81
N SER A 100 -33.01 -16.90 -14.48
CA SER A 100 -34.13 -17.59 -13.80
C SER A 100 -35.52 -17.10 -14.21
N VAL A 101 -35.64 -15.87 -14.70
CA VAL A 101 -36.91 -15.31 -15.20
C VAL A 101 -37.13 -15.66 -16.67
N VAL A 102 -36.06 -15.73 -17.47
CA VAL A 102 -36.13 -16.08 -18.90
C VAL A 102 -36.42 -17.57 -19.09
N ASP A 103 -35.92 -18.42 -18.20
CA ASP A 103 -36.11 -19.88 -18.25
C ASP A 103 -37.41 -20.38 -17.57
N ALA A 104 -38.23 -19.46 -17.03
CA ALA A 104 -39.51 -19.74 -16.38
C ALA A 104 -40.70 -19.49 -17.32
#